data_AF-A0A1F8E469-F1
#
_entry.id   AF-A0A1F8E469-F1
#
_cell.length_a   1.000
_cell.length_b   1.000
_cell.length_c   1.000
_cell.angle_alpha   90.00
_cell.angle_beta   90.00
_cell.angle_gamma   90.00
#
_symmetry.space_group_name_H-M   'P 1'
#
loop_
_entity.id
_entity.type
_entity.pdbx_description
1 polymer ?
#
loop_
_entity_poly.entity_id
_entity_poly.type
_entity_poly.pdbx_seq_one_letter_code
_entity_poly.pdbx_strand_id
1 'polypeptide(L)'
;MVKIIGPFQINTTGTRTTEEVFAAGKYDGKNNMVNGKNFPIRTMFKGTREIVLVEFDRDTSSEEVLAEAKRWGLKRPRCEDALFFGEQHPEEQCTAPILFLRKPAWWRACVRLFVLVLRCDGGRRTLCLNPFDGGWHQRCRFAFVRP
;
A
#
# COMPACT_ATOMS: atom_id res chain seq x y z
N MET A 1 -5.80 3.23 21.29
CA MET A 1 -6.72 3.93 20.38
C MET A 1 -6.26 3.79 18.93
N VAL A 2 -7.08 3.11 18.13
CA VAL A 2 -6.91 3.02 16.67
C VAL A 2 -7.66 4.19 16.03
N LYS A 3 -7.06 4.84 15.04
CA LYS A 3 -7.69 5.98 14.33
C LYS A 3 -7.65 5.81 12.81
N ILE A 4 -8.57 6.50 12.13
CA ILE A 4 -8.63 6.62 10.67
C ILE A 4 -8.12 8.00 10.26
N ILE A 5 -7.25 8.06 9.26
CA ILE A 5 -6.72 9.27 8.63
C ILE A 5 -7.18 9.29 7.16
N GLY A 6 -7.55 10.48 6.67
CA GLY A 6 -8.10 10.69 5.32
C GLY A 6 -9.57 11.12 5.34
N PRO A 7 -10.33 10.94 4.24
CA PRO A 7 -9.98 10.13 3.07
C PRO A 7 -9.00 10.80 2.10
N PHE A 8 -8.27 9.97 1.36
CA PHE A 8 -7.40 10.35 0.26
C PHE A 8 -8.01 9.85 -1.05
N GLN A 9 -8.25 10.75 -2.00
CA GLN A 9 -8.82 10.38 -3.29
C GLN A 9 -7.72 9.93 -4.24
N ILE A 10 -7.84 8.74 -4.82
CA ILE A 10 -6.96 8.31 -5.92
C ILE A 10 -7.77 8.20 -7.20
N ASN A 11 -7.21 8.72 -8.29
CA ASN A 11 -7.77 8.62 -9.63
C ASN A 11 -7.15 7.43 -10.35
N THR A 12 -7.98 6.48 -10.78
CA THR A 12 -7.56 5.28 -11.50
C THR A 12 -7.72 5.50 -13.01
N THR A 13 -6.78 4.96 -13.78
CA THR A 13 -6.81 4.98 -15.25
C THR A 13 -6.78 3.56 -15.79
N GLY A 14 -7.46 3.33 -16.92
CA GLY A 14 -7.63 1.97 -17.46
C GLY A 14 -6.49 1.47 -18.36
N THR A 15 -5.58 2.34 -18.77
CA THR A 15 -4.62 2.04 -19.84
C THR A 15 -3.16 2.08 -19.41
N ARG A 16 -2.84 2.51 -18.18
CA ARG A 16 -1.45 2.63 -17.74
C ARG A 16 -0.86 1.27 -17.35
N THR A 17 0.36 1.05 -17.80
CA THR A 17 1.21 -0.07 -17.43
C THR A 17 1.80 0.12 -16.03
N THR A 18 2.28 -0.97 -15.44
CA THR A 18 2.97 -0.93 -14.14
C THR A 18 4.16 0.02 -14.15
N GLU A 19 4.94 -0.05 -15.23
CA GLU A 19 6.14 0.75 -15.45
C GLU A 19 5.83 2.24 -15.54
N GLU A 20 4.76 2.63 -16.24
CA GLU A 20 4.33 4.03 -16.32
C GLU A 20 3.92 4.58 -14.95
N VAL A 21 3.17 3.82 -14.15
CA VAL A 21 2.77 4.26 -12.80
C VAL A 21 3.99 4.33 -11.87
N PHE A 22 4.94 3.38 -11.99
CA PHE A 22 6.18 3.46 -11.23
C PHE A 22 7.02 4.68 -11.59
N ALA A 23 7.16 4.99 -12.88
CA ALA A 23 7.89 6.15 -13.35
C ALA A 23 7.24 7.45 -12.86
N ALA A 24 5.91 7.53 -12.92
CA ALA A 24 5.15 8.68 -12.43
C ALA A 24 5.31 8.90 -10.92
N GLY A 25 5.50 7.83 -10.14
CA GLY A 25 5.70 7.92 -8.68
C GLY A 25 7.01 8.57 -8.23
N LYS A 26 8.00 8.74 -9.12
CA LYS A 26 9.29 9.42 -8.87
C LYS A 26 9.97 8.97 -7.57
N TYR A 27 10.05 7.65 -7.36
CA TYR A 27 10.72 7.08 -6.18
C TYR A 27 12.24 7.15 -6.33
N ASP A 28 12.93 7.50 -5.25
CA ASP A 28 14.40 7.50 -5.17
C ASP A 28 14.98 6.07 -5.10
N GLY A 29 14.14 5.10 -4.71
CA GLY A 29 14.52 3.70 -4.65
C GLY A 29 13.32 2.77 -4.75
N LYS A 30 13.52 1.63 -5.41
CA LYS A 30 12.50 0.60 -5.56
C LYS A 30 13.14 -0.76 -5.39
N ASN A 31 12.52 -1.63 -4.60
CA ASN A 31 12.95 -3.02 -4.51
C ASN A 31 12.86 -3.69 -5.90
N ASN A 32 13.91 -4.40 -6.32
CA ASN A 32 14.00 -5.02 -7.65
C ASN A 32 12.85 -6.01 -7.95
N MET A 33 12.24 -6.57 -6.90
CA MET A 33 11.09 -7.47 -7.01
C MET A 33 9.77 -6.73 -7.26
N VAL A 34 9.74 -5.40 -7.16
CA VAL A 34 8.57 -4.56 -7.45
C VAL A 34 8.64 -4.11 -8.91
N ASN A 35 8.13 -4.95 -9.81
CA ASN A 35 8.17 -4.77 -11.27
C ASN A 35 6.88 -5.33 -11.92
N GLY A 36 6.63 -5.02 -13.19
CA GLY A 36 5.40 -5.45 -13.88
C GLY A 36 5.21 -6.95 -14.01
N LYS A 37 6.28 -7.76 -13.89
CA LYS A 37 6.17 -9.22 -13.84
C LYS A 37 5.54 -9.70 -12.53
N ASN A 38 5.89 -9.05 -11.42
CA ASN A 38 5.52 -9.49 -10.07
C ASN A 38 4.29 -8.76 -9.52
N PHE A 39 4.09 -7.53 -9.99
CA PHE A 39 3.00 -6.64 -9.62
C PHE A 39 2.33 -6.09 -10.89
N PRO A 40 1.78 -6.95 -11.77
CA PRO A 40 1.11 -6.47 -12.97
C PRO A 40 -0.09 -5.62 -12.57
N ILE A 41 -0.11 -4.35 -12.99
CA ILE A 41 -1.32 -3.55 -12.95
C ILE A 41 -2.35 -4.23 -13.84
N ARG A 42 -3.49 -4.59 -13.25
CA ARG A 42 -4.65 -5.01 -14.00
C ARG A 42 -5.44 -3.77 -14.38
N THR A 43 -6.09 -3.83 -15.55
CA THR A 43 -7.00 -2.78 -15.99
C THR A 43 -8.00 -2.46 -14.88
N MET A 44 -7.95 -1.22 -14.40
CA MET A 44 -8.97 -0.68 -13.50
C MET A 44 -9.87 0.24 -14.29
N PHE A 45 -11.18 0.19 -14.02
CA PHE A 45 -12.08 1.18 -14.58
C PHE A 45 -11.61 2.58 -14.22
N LYS A 46 -11.72 3.50 -15.19
CA LYS A 46 -11.46 4.91 -14.92
C LYS A 46 -12.45 5.38 -13.86
N GLY A 47 -11.94 6.03 -12.82
CA GLY A 47 -12.78 6.50 -11.72
C GLY A 47 -11.96 6.98 -10.54
N THR A 48 -12.66 7.25 -9.45
CA THR A 48 -12.06 7.70 -8.20
C THR A 48 -12.30 6.63 -7.14
N ARG A 49 -11.30 6.43 -6.28
CA ARG A 49 -11.39 5.51 -5.13
C ARG A 49 -10.91 6.23 -3.89
N GLU A 50 -11.57 5.97 -2.77
CA GLU A 50 -11.19 6.53 -1.48
C GLU A 50 -10.26 5.58 -0.74
N ILE A 51 -9.05 6.05 -0.46
CA ILE A 51 -8.10 5.38 0.44
C ILE A 51 -8.20 6.03 1.82
N VAL A 52 -8.24 5.20 2.85
CA VAL A 52 -8.11 5.61 4.24
C VAL A 52 -6.92 4.92 4.85
N LEU A 53 -6.25 5.61 5.78
CA LEU A 53 -5.12 5.06 6.51
C LEU A 53 -5.53 4.75 7.95
N VAL A 54 -5.31 3.53 8.38
CA VAL A 54 -5.54 3.07 9.75
C VAL A 54 -4.23 3.17 10.52
N GLU A 55 -4.23 3.84 11.66
CA GLU A 55 -3.06 3.98 12.53
C GLU A 55 -3.37 3.43 13.93
N PHE A 56 -2.44 2.63 14.47
CA PHE A 56 -2.53 2.02 15.80
C PHE A 56 -1.60 2.76 16.76
N ASP A 57 -2.01 2.90 18.02
CA ASP A 57 -1.17 3.46 19.09
C ASP A 57 -0.30 2.42 19.81
N ARG A 58 -0.17 1.24 19.20
CA ARG A 58 0.64 0.12 19.69
C ARG A 58 1.18 -0.67 18.51
N ASP A 59 2.19 -1.48 18.78
CA ASP A 59 2.65 -2.47 17.82
C ASP A 59 1.53 -3.48 17.53
N THR A 60 1.45 -3.94 16.28
CA THR A 60 0.32 -4.73 15.79
C THR A 60 0.76 -5.79 14.79
N SER A 61 -0.02 -6.86 14.65
CA SER A 61 0.14 -7.84 13.56
C SER A 61 -0.75 -7.50 12.36
N SER A 62 -0.46 -8.11 11.20
CA SER A 62 -1.32 -7.96 10.01
C SER A 62 -2.75 -8.47 10.24
N GLU A 63 -2.92 -9.53 11.03
CA GLU A 63 -4.22 -10.12 11.36
C GLU A 63 -5.07 -9.16 12.18
N GLU A 64 -4.47 -8.50 13.18
CA GLU A 64 -5.15 -7.49 14.01
C GLU A 64 -5.60 -6.30 13.17
N VAL A 65 -4.72 -5.82 12.27
CA VAL A 65 -5.04 -4.72 11.35
C VAL A 65 -6.21 -5.11 10.43
N LEU A 66 -6.20 -6.32 9.88
CA LEU A 66 -7.27 -6.81 9.01
C LEU A 66 -8.59 -7.01 9.77
N ALA A 67 -8.53 -7.43 11.04
CA ALA A 67 -9.70 -7.56 11.89
C ALA A 67 -10.34 -6.19 12.17
N GLU A 68 -9.53 -5.18 12.50
CA GLU A 68 -10.04 -3.82 12.75
C GLU A 68 -10.61 -3.18 11.48
N ALA A 69 -9.92 -3.32 10.35
CA ALA A 69 -10.44 -2.85 9.05
C ALA A 69 -11.79 -3.50 8.71
N LYS A 70 -11.97 -4.79 9.01
CA LYS A 70 -13.25 -5.49 8.83
C LYS A 70 -14.34 -4.91 9.75
N ARG A 71 -14.03 -4.57 11.00
CA ARG A 71 -14.98 -3.95 11.94
C ARG A 71 -15.50 -2.60 11.43
N TRP A 72 -14.65 -1.85 10.72
CA TRP A 72 -15.02 -0.59 10.08
C TRP A 72 -15.60 -0.74 8.67
N GLY A 73 -15.83 -1.97 8.20
CA GLY A 73 -16.38 -2.24 6.87
C GLY A 73 -15.44 -1.87 5.71
N LEU A 74 -14.14 -1.71 5.98
CA LEU A 74 -13.16 -1.32 4.98
C LEU A 74 -12.75 -2.51 4.10
N LYS A 75 -12.49 -2.24 2.82
CA LYS A 75 -12.05 -3.24 1.84
C LYS A 75 -10.52 -3.26 1.77
N ARG A 76 -9.94 -4.46 1.63
CA ARG A 76 -8.48 -4.61 1.42
C ARG A 76 -8.07 -3.91 0.12
N PRO A 77 -6.92 -3.23 0.09
CA PRO A 77 -6.43 -2.58 -1.12
C PRO A 77 -5.98 -3.60 -2.18
N ARG A 78 -5.92 -3.14 -3.43
CA ARG A 78 -5.26 -3.83 -4.54
C ARG A 78 -3.81 -3.35 -4.68
N CYS A 79 -3.01 -4.03 -5.51
CA CYS A 79 -1.65 -3.58 -5.80
C CYS A 79 -1.67 -2.18 -6.40
N GLU A 80 -2.58 -1.97 -7.33
CA GLU A 80 -2.74 -0.73 -8.06
C GLU A 80 -3.07 0.43 -7.12
N ASP A 81 -3.92 0.21 -6.11
CA ASP A 81 -4.26 1.23 -5.11
C ASP A 81 -2.98 1.77 -4.43
N ALA A 82 -1.98 0.93 -4.17
CA ALA A 82 -0.69 1.35 -3.64
C ALA A 82 0.12 2.22 -4.59
N LEU A 83 0.09 1.88 -5.88
CA LEU A 83 0.88 2.57 -6.91
C LEU A 83 0.29 3.93 -7.23
N PHE A 84 -1.03 3.99 -7.44
CA PHE A 84 -1.76 5.25 -7.64
C PHE A 84 -1.66 6.13 -6.39
N PHE A 85 -1.73 5.56 -5.19
CA PHE A 85 -1.58 6.34 -3.95
C PHE A 85 -0.18 6.94 -3.82
N GLY A 86 0.89 6.14 -3.98
CA GLY A 86 2.25 6.65 -3.87
C GLY A 86 2.64 7.63 -4.99
N GLU A 87 1.94 7.60 -6.13
CA GLU A 87 2.06 8.63 -7.16
C GLU A 87 1.33 9.93 -6.78
N GLN A 88 0.10 9.85 -6.28
CA GLN A 88 -0.80 11.00 -6.14
C GLN A 88 -0.74 11.67 -4.76
N HIS A 89 -0.29 10.94 -3.74
CA HIS A 89 -0.10 11.42 -2.35
C HIS A 89 1.34 11.14 -1.89
N PRO A 90 2.37 11.62 -2.62
CA PRO A 90 3.76 11.25 -2.39
C PRO A 90 4.32 11.69 -1.03
N GLU A 91 3.77 12.74 -0.43
CA GLU A 91 4.14 13.27 0.87
C GLU A 91 3.74 12.37 2.05
N GLU A 92 2.65 11.60 1.91
CA GLU A 92 2.09 10.81 3.01
C GLU A 92 3.06 9.74 3.50
N GLN A 93 3.80 9.10 2.59
CA GLN A 93 4.81 8.10 2.96
C GLN A 93 6.03 8.69 3.69
N CYS A 94 6.20 10.01 3.68
CA CYS A 94 7.22 10.71 4.45
C CYS A 94 6.77 11.09 5.85
N THR A 95 5.46 11.06 6.13
CA THR A 95 4.94 11.23 7.49
C THR A 95 5.07 9.93 8.29
N ALA A 96 4.76 8.80 7.65
CA ALA A 96 4.81 7.47 8.26
C ALA A 96 4.92 6.40 7.15
N PRO A 97 5.56 5.24 7.41
CA PRO A 97 5.51 4.12 6.48
C PRO A 97 4.07 3.65 6.27
N ILE A 98 3.67 3.46 5.01
CA ILE A 98 2.31 3.07 4.62
C ILE A 98 2.32 1.67 4.02
N LEU A 99 1.54 0.77 4.59
CA LEU A 99 1.44 -0.63 4.21
C LEU A 99 0.13 -0.92 3.50
N PHE A 100 0.23 -1.68 2.41
CA PHE A 100 -0.94 -2.13 1.64
C PHE A 100 -1.14 -3.62 1.85
N LEU A 101 -1.98 -3.98 2.83
CA LEU A 101 -2.30 -5.37 3.20
C LEU A 101 -3.25 -6.03 2.18
N ARG A 102 -2.84 -6.12 0.91
CA ARG A 102 -3.59 -6.77 -0.16
C ARG A 102 -3.80 -8.25 0.12
N LYS A 103 -4.83 -8.86 -0.49
CA LYS A 103 -4.98 -10.33 -0.46
C LYS A 103 -3.70 -10.99 -0.99
N PRO A 104 -3.16 -12.00 -0.29
CA PRO A 104 -1.95 -12.66 -0.72
C PRO A 104 -2.15 -13.31 -2.09
N ALA A 105 -1.27 -13.00 -3.03
CA ALA A 105 -1.08 -13.80 -4.22
C ALA A 105 0.11 -14.73 -3.94
N TRP A 106 -0.08 -16.03 -4.12
CA TRP A 106 0.96 -17.02 -3.92
C TRP A 106 2.13 -16.70 -4.85
N TRP A 107 3.30 -16.49 -4.26
CA TRP A 107 4.52 -16.27 -5.02
C TRP A 107 5.17 -17.64 -5.27
N ARG A 108 5.16 -18.11 -6.53
CA ARG A 108 5.66 -19.45 -6.91
C ARG A 108 7.15 -19.70 -6.55
N ALA A 109 7.90 -18.68 -6.13
CA ALA A 109 9.34 -18.78 -5.84
C ALA A 109 9.74 -18.41 -4.38
N CYS A 110 8.79 -18.13 -3.47
CA CYS A 110 9.10 -17.86 -2.05
C CYS A 110 7.97 -18.37 -1.17
N VAL A 111 8.35 -19.01 -0.07
CA VAL A 111 7.44 -19.63 0.91
C VAL A 111 6.75 -18.59 1.80
N ARG A 112 6.99 -17.28 1.56
CA ARG A 112 6.57 -16.18 2.45
C ARG A 112 5.78 -15.11 1.69
N LEU A 113 4.74 -14.59 2.34
CA LEU A 113 3.89 -13.53 1.82
C LEU A 113 4.53 -12.16 2.07
N PHE A 114 4.56 -11.31 1.04
CA PHE A 114 5.10 -9.95 1.14
C PHE A 114 4.03 -8.90 0.84
N VAL A 115 4.13 -7.76 1.53
CA VAL A 115 3.27 -6.59 1.36
C VAL A 115 4.05 -5.41 0.79
N LEU A 116 3.38 -4.59 -0.02
CA LEU A 116 3.95 -3.34 -0.51
C LEU A 116 3.98 -2.31 0.60
N VAL A 117 5.14 -1.65 0.76
CA VAL A 117 5.36 -0.61 1.74
C VAL A 117 5.90 0.63 1.04
N LEU A 118 5.20 1.75 1.21
CA LEU A 118 5.71 3.07 0.89
C LEU A 118 6.42 3.62 2.12
N ARG A 119 7.67 4.05 1.98
CA ARG A 119 8.44 4.62 3.09
C ARG A 119 9.30 5.79 2.63
N CYS A 120 9.81 6.54 3.59
CA CYS A 120 10.70 7.66 3.35
C CYS A 120 11.79 7.62 4.40
N ASP A 121 13.05 7.50 3.97
CA ASP A 121 14.21 7.47 4.87
C ASP A 121 15.16 8.60 4.50
N GLY A 122 15.41 9.52 5.44
CA GLY A 122 16.28 10.67 5.19
C GLY A 122 15.81 11.51 4.00
N GLY A 123 14.49 11.64 3.80
CA GLY A 123 13.89 12.36 2.67
C GLY A 123 13.83 11.58 1.36
N ARG A 124 14.36 10.35 1.31
CA ARG A 124 14.33 9.50 0.12
C ARG A 124 13.11 8.61 0.12
N ARG A 125 12.25 8.76 -0.88
CA ARG A 125 11.02 8.00 -1.06
C ARG A 125 11.34 6.65 -1.68
N THR A 126 10.95 5.57 -1.00
CA THR A 126 11.18 4.22 -1.50
C THR A 126 9.94 3.33 -1.50
N LEU A 127 9.91 2.42 -2.46
CA LEU A 127 8.89 1.38 -2.59
C LEU A 127 9.50 0.01 -2.28
N CYS A 128 9.10 -0.57 -1.15
CA CYS A 128 9.70 -1.75 -0.56
C CYS A 128 8.71 -2.90 -0.40
N LEU A 129 9.25 -4.07 -0.05
CA LEU A 129 8.50 -5.26 0.32
C LEU A 129 8.87 -5.67 1.74
N ASN A 130 7.87 -5.84 2.61
CA ASN A 130 8.06 -6.39 3.94
C ASN A 130 7.28 -7.70 4.10
N PRO A 131 7.74 -8.63 4.94
CA PRO A 131 7.00 -9.86 5.21
C PRO A 131 5.67 -9.61 5.93
N PHE A 132 4.61 -10.29 5.49
CA PHE A 132 3.25 -10.13 6.03
C PHE A 132 3.12 -10.59 7.50
N ASP A 133 3.84 -11.64 7.87
CA ASP A 133 3.89 -12.25 9.20
C ASP A 133 4.83 -11.52 10.18
N GLY A 134 5.40 -10.38 9.77
CA GLY A 134 6.17 -9.51 10.65
C GLY A 134 5.28 -8.70 11.60
N GLY A 135 5.82 -8.35 12.76
CA GLY A 135 5.22 -7.31 13.61
C GLY A 135 5.41 -5.93 13.00
N TRP A 136 4.42 -5.06 13.18
CA TRP A 136 4.43 -3.69 12.69
C TRP A 136 4.54 -2.71 13.85
N HIS A 137 5.46 -1.76 13.72
CA HIS A 137 5.64 -0.71 14.72
C HIS A 137 4.41 0.22 14.75
N GLN A 138 4.05 0.75 15.91
CA GLN A 138 2.95 1.72 16.10
C GLN A 138 3.00 3.00 15.21
N ARG A 139 4.12 3.24 14.51
CA ARG A 139 4.26 4.39 13.58
C ARG A 139 3.85 4.04 12.16
N CYS A 140 3.48 2.79 11.90
CA CYS A 140 3.02 2.33 10.62
C CYS A 140 1.55 2.71 10.40
N ARG A 141 1.23 3.06 9.16
CA ARG A 141 -0.12 3.29 8.69
C ARG A 141 -0.53 2.20 7.71
N PHE A 142 -1.79 1.78 7.75
CA PHE A 142 -2.30 0.70 6.92
C PHE A 142 -3.37 1.21 5.99
N ALA A 143 -3.13 1.12 4.69
CA ALA A 143 -4.04 1.63 3.68
C ALA A 143 -5.17 0.64 3.39
N PHE A 144 -6.39 1.15 3.37
CA PHE A 144 -7.61 0.42 3.01
C PHE A 144 -8.50 1.25 2.10
N VAL A 145 -9.44 0.58 1.43
CA VAL A 145 -10.39 1.21 0.51
C VAL A 145 -11.74 1.39 1.22
N ARG A 146 -12.31 2.59 1.18
CA ARG A 146 -13.69 2.78 1.62
C ARG A 146 -14.66 2.22 0.55
N PRO A 147 -15.70 1.45 0.93
CA PRO A 147 -16.57 0.71 0.01
C PRO A 147 -17.22 1.48 -1.12
#